data_AF-A0A5N5Q065-F1
#
_entry.id   AF-A0A5N5Q065-F1
#
_cell.length_a   1.000
_cell.length_b   1.000
_cell.length_c   1.000
_cell.angle_alpha   90.00
_cell.angle_beta   90.00
_cell.angle_gamma   90.00
#
_symmetry.space_group_name_H-M   'P 1'
#
loop_
_entity.id
_entity.type
_entity.pdbx_description
1 polymer ?
#
loop_
_entity_poly.entity_id
_entity_poly.type
_entity_poly.pdbx_seq_one_letter_code
_entity_poly.pdbx_strand_id
1 'polypeptide(L)'
;MVSEEKFAMLFGNVTSSSLRYANFIDSFPKGIAASFEGESHCRVLLDNGWVLCRVVRCLACNSGWGLATPLEAATLHTQCLQLFTRNCTCSVSDAVERLWMYMVWRKALAGPKYTSLRLPTTTEALSPHFLELVAKKCGLSEYADLPQELQDMILNHSRDSILYRYAVILESAGRLSKHQSEGLSEEAFEHVLSWSRGERPRIVGPKIAEELPFIRLTIDYQGLKKVERLISLPAFDKQRYDDKVYSTEHHSRLHNSMAVMQFKDGFTRLRTQNITGWHNNQLQIWDMPSPPSELFKLGQNIHPTFSHQRMTTINLDAVTGLTFFIHKDMVMAIHSHTEYAWSAKSTFDRLPDWPGDSRLSTWVYVPLPPGEQLLGFGYQIGPEGGSR
;
A
#
# COMPACT_ATOMS: atom_id res chain seq x y z
N MET A 1 19.93 -17.03 20.14
CA MET A 1 19.43 -16.02 21.10
C MET A 1 18.79 -14.90 20.29
N VAL A 2 17.46 -14.90 20.14
CA VAL A 2 16.75 -13.77 19.54
C VAL A 2 16.61 -12.73 20.64
N SER A 3 17.44 -11.69 20.62
CA SER A 3 17.23 -10.52 21.48
C SER A 3 15.82 -10.00 21.21
N GLU A 4 15.08 -9.58 22.25
CA GLU A 4 13.78 -8.94 22.06
C GLU A 4 13.89 -7.82 21.03
N GLU A 5 13.18 -7.95 19.91
CA GLU A 5 13.18 -6.92 18.88
C GLU A 5 12.49 -5.68 19.46
N LYS A 6 13.26 -4.61 19.62
CA LYS A 6 12.75 -3.30 20.03
C LYS A 6 12.24 -2.54 18.82
N PHE A 7 11.16 -1.81 19.01
CA PHE A 7 10.51 -1.05 17.95
C PHE A 7 10.42 0.43 18.30
N ALA A 8 10.53 1.27 17.28
CA ALA A 8 10.28 2.70 17.33
C ALA A 8 8.96 3.01 16.63
N MET A 9 8.21 3.95 17.19
CA MET A 9 6.95 4.42 16.66
C MET A 9 7.02 5.92 16.37
N LEU A 10 6.74 6.27 15.11
CA LEU A 10 6.78 7.64 14.62
C LEU A 10 5.35 8.12 14.34
N PHE A 11 4.98 9.28 14.86
CA PHE A 11 3.64 9.86 14.72
C PHE A 11 3.69 11.22 14.05
N GLY A 12 2.76 11.47 13.13
CA GLY A 12 2.54 12.80 12.59
C GLY A 12 1.10 13.03 12.19
N ASN A 13 0.80 14.29 11.88
CA ASN A 13 -0.55 14.74 11.59
C ASN A 13 -0.85 14.60 10.09
N VAL A 14 -2.04 14.07 9.78
CA VAL A 14 -2.61 13.97 8.43
C VAL A 14 -2.61 15.33 7.71
N THR A 15 -2.82 16.45 8.43
CA THR A 15 -2.91 17.79 7.83
C THR A 15 -1.60 18.55 7.76
N SER A 16 -0.66 18.34 8.70
CA SER A 16 0.59 19.12 8.73
C SER A 16 1.77 18.43 8.07
N SER A 17 1.66 17.14 7.70
CA SER A 17 2.75 16.35 7.08
C SER A 17 4.07 16.37 7.85
N SER A 18 4.02 16.73 9.14
CA SER A 18 5.18 16.84 10.01
C SER A 18 5.08 15.83 11.13
N LEU A 19 6.25 15.27 11.47
CA LEU A 19 6.41 14.44 12.63
C LEU A 19 6.11 15.26 13.89
N ARG A 20 5.25 14.75 14.75
CA ARG A 20 4.89 15.37 16.03
C ARG A 20 5.70 14.77 17.18
N TYR A 21 5.93 13.46 17.14
CA TYR A 21 6.53 12.74 18.25
C TYR A 21 7.10 11.38 17.83
N ALA A 22 8.13 10.93 18.55
CA ALA A 22 8.73 9.60 18.40
C ALA A 22 8.79 8.91 19.78
N ASN A 23 8.34 7.66 19.85
CA ASN A 23 8.39 6.81 21.05
C ASN A 23 9.20 5.55 20.78
N PHE A 24 9.90 5.07 21.81
CA PHE A 24 10.54 3.75 21.82
C PHE A 24 9.71 2.78 22.66
N ILE A 25 9.47 1.58 22.15
CA ILE A 25 8.71 0.54 22.84
C ILE A 25 9.61 -0.69 23.00
N ASP A 26 9.79 -1.12 24.25
CA ASP A 26 10.75 -2.15 24.61
C ASP A 26 10.31 -3.59 24.29
N SER A 27 9.01 -3.86 24.10
CA SER A 27 8.53 -5.19 23.70
C SER A 27 7.15 -5.17 23.03
N PHE A 28 6.97 -6.04 22.02
CA PHE A 28 5.67 -6.43 21.48
C PHE A 28 5.36 -7.88 21.90
N PRO A 29 4.11 -8.23 22.24
CA PRO A 29 3.70 -9.62 22.40
C PRO A 29 4.04 -10.44 21.13
N LYS A 30 4.64 -11.62 21.30
CA LYS A 30 5.26 -12.50 20.27
C LYS A 30 4.37 -12.97 19.10
N GLY A 31 3.14 -12.48 18.96
CA GLY A 31 2.25 -12.77 17.81
C GLY A 31 1.96 -11.57 16.90
N ILE A 32 2.49 -10.38 17.21
CA ILE A 32 2.02 -9.11 16.61
C ILE A 32 3.08 -8.48 15.68
N ALA A 33 4.36 -8.84 15.82
CA ALA A 33 5.47 -8.25 15.04
C ALA A 33 5.38 -8.51 13.52
N ALA A 34 4.64 -9.53 13.08
CA ALA A 34 4.59 -9.95 11.67
C ALA A 34 3.67 -9.11 10.76
N SER A 35 2.79 -8.24 11.29
CA SER A 35 1.74 -7.60 10.47
C SER A 35 1.86 -6.08 10.28
N PHE A 36 2.88 -5.42 10.86
CA PHE A 36 2.96 -3.95 10.92
C PHE A 36 3.60 -3.25 9.71
N GLU A 37 3.70 -3.91 8.54
CA GLU A 37 4.11 -3.21 7.31
C GLU A 37 3.05 -2.18 6.88
N GLY A 38 3.15 -0.96 7.42
CA GLY A 38 2.44 0.22 6.94
C GLY A 38 0.96 0.34 7.35
N GLU A 39 0.50 -0.38 8.37
CA GLU A 39 -0.87 -0.20 8.88
C GLU A 39 -0.95 0.95 9.90
N SER A 40 -1.85 1.90 9.65
CA SER A 40 -2.18 2.96 10.61
C SER A 40 -3.09 2.42 11.68
N HIS A 41 -2.51 2.16 12.84
CA HIS A 41 -3.27 1.96 14.06
C HIS A 41 -3.43 3.30 14.77
N CYS A 42 -4.67 3.60 15.16
CA CYS A 42 -5.00 4.84 15.86
C CYS A 42 -4.94 4.60 17.40
N ARG A 43 -5.13 5.63 18.22
CA ARG A 43 -4.68 5.63 19.64
C ARG A 43 -5.75 5.20 20.66
N VAL A 44 -5.28 4.71 21.81
CA VAL A 44 -5.92 4.94 23.12
C VAL A 44 -4.86 5.53 24.06
N LEU A 45 -5.14 6.70 24.66
CA LEU A 45 -4.35 7.22 25.78
C LEU A 45 -4.82 6.47 27.03
N LEU A 46 -3.91 5.76 27.70
CA LEU A 46 -4.14 5.27 29.06
C LEU A 46 -3.21 6.05 29.99
N ASP A 47 -3.55 6.13 31.27
CA ASP A 47 -2.85 6.94 32.28
C ASP A 47 -1.34 6.65 32.41
N ASN A 48 -0.85 5.56 31.79
CA ASN A 48 0.54 5.10 31.83
C ASN A 48 1.26 5.06 30.47
N GLY A 49 0.70 5.65 29.40
CA GLY A 49 1.39 5.75 28.09
C GLY A 49 0.48 5.60 26.86
N TRP A 50 1.13 5.47 25.70
CA TRP A 50 0.46 5.37 24.39
C TRP A 50 0.27 3.91 23.96
N VAL A 51 -0.96 3.53 23.61
CA VAL A 51 -1.26 2.18 23.06
C VAL A 51 -1.87 2.27 21.66
N LEU A 52 -1.44 1.37 20.78
CA LEU A 52 -2.06 1.17 19.47
C LEU A 52 -3.42 0.49 19.60
N CYS A 53 -4.45 1.11 19.05
CA CYS A 53 -5.76 0.52 18.86
C CYS A 53 -5.65 -0.62 17.85
N ARG A 54 -5.97 -1.82 18.34
CA ARG A 54 -5.93 -3.07 17.57
C ARG A 54 -7.22 -3.34 16.81
N VAL A 55 -8.21 -2.46 16.95
CA VAL A 55 -9.51 -2.60 16.28
C VAL A 55 -9.41 -1.99 14.89
N VAL A 56 -9.43 -2.85 13.87
CA VAL A 56 -9.52 -2.45 12.46
C VAL A 56 -10.75 -1.55 12.31
N ARG A 57 -10.55 -0.32 11.80
CA ARG A 57 -11.60 0.70 11.62
C ARG A 57 -12.34 1.10 12.90
N CYS A 58 -11.65 1.13 14.04
CA CYS A 58 -12.21 1.69 15.27
C CYS A 58 -12.90 3.04 15.01
N LEU A 59 -14.19 3.12 15.34
CA LEU A 59 -14.99 4.31 15.05
C LEU A 59 -14.46 5.52 15.81
N ALA A 60 -14.15 5.39 17.11
CA ALA A 60 -13.57 6.47 17.92
C ALA A 60 -12.26 7.02 17.34
N CYS A 61 -11.44 6.12 16.80
CA CYS A 61 -10.19 6.43 16.13
C CYS A 61 -10.38 7.10 14.75
N ASN A 62 -11.42 6.73 14.02
CA ASN A 62 -11.74 7.28 12.70
C ASN A 62 -12.51 8.62 12.80
N SER A 63 -13.27 8.81 13.88
CA SER A 63 -14.14 9.96 14.09
C SER A 63 -13.49 11.08 14.90
N GLY A 64 -12.31 10.85 15.49
CA GLY A 64 -11.61 11.85 16.31
C GLY A 64 -12.36 12.19 17.60
N TRP A 65 -13.19 11.28 18.11
CA TRP A 65 -13.91 11.50 19.36
C TRP A 65 -12.92 11.60 20.52
N GLY A 66 -12.76 12.83 21.03
CA GLY A 66 -11.78 13.20 22.06
C GLY A 66 -10.60 13.99 21.51
N LEU A 67 -10.84 15.26 21.13
CA LEU A 67 -9.87 16.38 20.99
C LEU A 67 -8.57 16.19 20.17
N ALA A 68 -8.30 15.04 19.55
CA ALA A 68 -7.08 14.81 18.78
C ALA A 68 -7.37 14.74 17.28
N THR A 69 -6.60 15.49 16.49
CA THR A 69 -6.52 15.32 15.04
C THR A 69 -6.17 13.86 14.70
N PRO A 70 -6.73 13.28 13.61
CA PRO A 70 -6.34 11.94 13.19
C PRO A 70 -4.83 11.91 12.92
N LEU A 71 -4.14 10.98 13.56
CA LEU A 71 -2.69 10.81 13.43
C LEU A 71 -2.38 9.58 12.59
N GLU A 72 -1.31 9.70 11.82
CA GLU A 72 -0.70 8.58 11.11
C GLU A 72 0.52 8.12 11.88
N ALA A 73 0.61 6.80 12.05
CA ALA A 73 1.71 6.14 12.71
C ALA A 73 2.49 5.28 11.71
N ALA A 74 3.78 5.17 11.94
CA ALA A 74 4.63 4.17 11.31
C ALA A 74 5.50 3.49 12.37
N THR A 75 5.68 2.18 12.21
CA THR A 75 6.44 1.34 13.14
C THR A 75 7.69 0.82 12.43
N LEU A 76 8.81 0.83 13.15
CA LEU A 76 10.14 0.45 12.65
C LEU A 76 10.87 -0.37 13.70
N HIS A 77 11.79 -1.24 13.32
CA HIS A 77 12.76 -1.74 14.28
C HIS A 77 13.69 -0.60 14.73
N THR A 78 13.98 -0.53 16.02
CA THR A 78 14.86 0.51 16.59
C THR A 78 16.24 0.49 15.94
N GLN A 79 16.79 -0.71 15.69
CA GLN A 79 18.07 -0.87 15.00
C GLN A 79 18.02 -0.37 13.56
N CYS A 80 16.91 -0.60 12.84
CA CYS A 80 16.74 -0.10 11.47
C CYS A 80 16.70 1.44 11.45
N LEU A 81 16.00 2.05 12.41
CA LEU A 81 15.96 3.51 12.54
C LEU A 81 17.35 4.09 12.83
N GLN A 82 18.11 3.49 13.75
CA GLN A 82 19.48 3.92 14.08
C GLN A 82 20.43 3.79 12.88
N LEU A 83 20.35 2.68 12.15
CA LEU A 83 21.14 2.47 10.93
C LEU A 83 20.77 3.48 9.85
N PHE A 84 19.48 3.76 9.68
CA PHE A 84 19.01 4.76 8.74
C PHE A 84 19.56 6.15 9.06
N THR A 85 19.36 6.64 10.28
CA THR A 85 19.80 7.99 10.67
C THR A 85 21.32 8.14 10.60
N ARG A 86 22.09 7.09 10.94
CA ARG A 86 23.56 7.09 10.83
C ARG A 86 24.06 7.21 9.38
N ASN A 87 23.29 6.72 8.41
CA ASN A 87 23.68 6.74 7.00
C ASN A 87 23.02 7.87 6.20
N CYS A 88 22.18 8.70 6.83
CA CYS A 88 21.65 9.91 6.22
C CYS A 88 22.66 11.07 6.30
N THR A 89 22.69 11.91 5.27
CA THR A 89 23.59 13.08 5.23
C THR A 89 22.94 14.37 5.74
N CYS A 90 21.62 14.36 5.97
CA CYS A 90 20.89 15.49 6.57
C CYS A 90 20.86 15.41 8.10
N SER A 91 20.27 16.41 8.76
CA SER A 91 20.11 16.37 10.21
C SER A 91 19.26 15.17 10.64
N VAL A 92 19.46 14.65 11.86
CA VAL A 92 18.69 13.52 12.38
C VAL A 92 17.18 13.83 12.38
N SER A 93 16.81 15.07 12.71
CA SER A 93 15.40 15.49 12.69
C SER A 93 14.80 15.38 11.29
N ASP A 94 15.48 15.92 10.28
CA ASP A 94 15.01 15.87 8.89
C ASP A 94 14.97 14.43 8.36
N ALA A 95 15.98 13.62 8.72
CA ALA A 95 16.05 12.22 8.34
C ALA A 95 14.82 11.45 8.87
N VAL A 96 14.49 11.61 10.16
CA VAL A 96 13.35 10.92 10.78
C VAL A 96 12.03 11.42 10.21
N GLU A 97 11.89 12.73 9.96
CA GLU A 97 10.67 13.29 9.33
C GLU A 97 10.46 12.74 7.92
N ARG A 98 11.52 12.73 7.09
CA ARG A 98 11.46 12.19 5.72
C ARG A 98 11.17 10.70 5.71
N LEU A 99 11.74 9.93 6.64
CA LEU A 99 11.47 8.51 6.77
C LEU A 99 10.01 8.26 7.19
N TRP A 100 9.52 9.00 8.18
CA TRP A 100 8.11 8.90 8.59
C TRP A 100 7.18 9.22 7.43
N MET A 101 7.43 10.31 6.71
CA MET A 101 6.65 10.74 5.56
C MET A 101 6.67 9.67 4.46
N TYR A 102 7.87 9.19 4.09
CA TYR A 102 8.05 8.12 3.12
C TYR A 102 7.17 6.92 3.46
N MET A 103 7.21 6.44 4.70
CA MET A 103 6.42 5.28 5.13
C MET A 103 4.90 5.52 5.09
N VAL A 104 4.43 6.65 5.63
CA VAL A 104 2.98 6.90 5.73
C VAL A 104 2.37 7.28 4.37
N TRP A 105 3.15 7.84 3.44
CA TRP A 105 2.68 8.23 2.10
C TRP A 105 2.66 7.06 1.11
N ARG A 106 3.23 5.88 1.45
CA ARG A 106 3.08 4.63 0.69
C ARG A 106 1.63 4.19 0.49
N LYS A 107 0.70 4.72 1.30
CA LYS A 107 -0.73 4.44 1.20
C LYS A 107 -1.39 5.10 -0.01
N ALA A 108 -0.75 6.11 -0.61
CA ALA A 108 -1.31 7.01 -1.61
C ALA A 108 -2.56 7.80 -1.17
N LEU A 109 -3.31 7.32 -0.17
CA LEU A 109 -4.47 7.97 0.45
C LEU A 109 -4.16 8.36 1.89
N ALA A 110 -4.47 9.61 2.24
CA ALA A 110 -4.19 10.16 3.55
C ALA A 110 -5.26 9.76 4.59
N GLY A 111 -4.81 9.41 5.79
CA GLY A 111 -5.66 9.16 6.94
C GLY A 111 -5.63 7.71 7.43
N PRO A 112 -5.96 7.50 8.72
CA PRO A 112 -5.75 6.22 9.39
C PRO A 112 -6.67 5.08 8.88
N LYS A 113 -7.77 5.42 8.20
CA LYS A 113 -8.74 4.48 7.64
C LYS A 113 -8.26 3.74 6.38
N TYR A 114 -7.19 4.24 5.74
CA TYR A 114 -6.63 3.65 4.53
C TYR A 114 -5.41 2.79 4.89
N THR A 115 -5.33 1.59 4.32
CA THR A 115 -4.20 0.67 4.49
C THR A 115 -3.27 0.77 3.28
N SER A 116 -1.99 0.40 3.46
CA SER A 116 -1.11 0.25 2.31
C SER A 116 -1.63 -0.85 1.39
N LEU A 117 -1.48 -0.69 0.07
CA LEU A 117 -1.91 -1.68 -0.91
C LEU A 117 -1.02 -2.94 -0.93
N ARG A 118 0.09 -2.95 -0.17
CA ARG A 118 1.06 -4.05 -0.03
C ARG A 118 1.47 -4.62 -1.40
N LEU A 119 1.74 -3.72 -2.35
CA LEU A 119 2.20 -4.10 -3.68
C LEU A 119 3.62 -4.67 -3.59
N PRO A 120 3.93 -5.73 -4.34
CA PRO A 120 5.26 -6.31 -4.35
C PRO A 120 6.28 -5.27 -4.82
N THR A 121 7.45 -5.29 -4.20
CA THR A 121 8.61 -4.57 -4.72
C THR A 121 9.00 -5.18 -6.06
N THR A 122 9.19 -4.36 -7.09
CA THR A 122 9.75 -4.83 -8.37
C THR A 122 11.14 -5.43 -8.16
N THR A 123 11.58 -6.30 -9.06
CA THR A 123 12.97 -6.83 -9.12
C THR A 123 14.04 -5.73 -9.19
N GLU A 124 13.64 -4.48 -9.44
CA GLU A 124 14.46 -3.26 -9.33
C GLU A 124 14.51 -2.67 -7.89
N ALA A 125 14.11 -3.44 -6.86
CA ALA A 125 13.91 -2.92 -5.50
C ALA A 125 15.16 -2.24 -4.93
N LEU A 126 16.33 -2.79 -5.24
CA LEU A 126 17.63 -2.28 -4.82
C LEU A 126 18.49 -2.04 -6.06
N SER A 127 19.03 -0.84 -6.20
CA SER A 127 19.99 -0.54 -7.25
C SER A 127 21.22 -1.46 -7.13
N PRO A 128 21.74 -2.01 -8.25
CA PRO A 128 22.97 -2.80 -8.27
C PRO A 128 24.14 -2.12 -7.56
N HIS A 129 24.24 -0.78 -7.69
CA HIS A 129 25.26 0.01 -7.02
C HIS A 129 25.17 -0.07 -5.48
N PHE A 130 23.97 -0.08 -4.91
CA PHE A 130 23.78 -0.21 -3.47
C PHE A 130 24.07 -1.62 -2.97
N LEU A 131 23.77 -2.64 -3.79
CA LEU A 131 24.10 -4.02 -3.49
C LEU A 131 25.61 -4.24 -3.45
N GLU A 132 26.35 -3.66 -4.39
CA GLU A 132 27.82 -3.67 -4.40
C GLU A 132 28.39 -2.97 -3.15
N LEU A 133 27.82 -1.81 -2.77
CA LEU A 133 28.22 -1.09 -1.56
C LEU A 133 28.00 -1.93 -0.29
N VAL A 134 26.85 -2.61 -0.19
CA VAL A 134 26.52 -3.50 0.92
C VAL A 134 27.47 -4.69 0.95
N ALA A 135 27.69 -5.34 -0.19
CA ALA A 135 28.59 -6.47 -0.33
C ALA A 135 30.00 -6.11 0.14
N LYS A 136 30.53 -4.95 -0.29
CA LYS A 136 31.82 -4.42 0.18
C LYS A 136 31.85 -4.16 1.68
N LYS A 137 30.81 -3.53 2.24
CA LYS A 137 30.73 -3.25 3.69
C LYS A 137 30.63 -4.54 4.54
N CYS A 138 30.06 -5.60 3.97
CA CYS A 138 29.87 -6.88 4.63
C CYS A 138 31.01 -7.89 4.36
N GLY A 139 32.05 -7.52 3.59
CA GLY A 139 33.14 -8.43 3.24
C GLY A 139 32.74 -9.53 2.25
N LEU A 140 31.66 -9.33 1.49
CA LEU A 140 31.15 -10.23 0.46
C LEU A 140 31.62 -9.77 -0.92
N SER A 141 32.90 -9.46 -1.10
CA SER A 141 33.41 -8.91 -2.37
C SER A 141 33.14 -9.81 -3.57
N GLU A 142 33.20 -11.13 -3.38
CA GLU A 142 32.93 -12.13 -4.43
C GLU A 142 31.47 -12.12 -4.92
N TYR A 143 30.55 -11.54 -4.14
CA TYR A 143 29.16 -11.38 -4.56
C TYR A 143 29.02 -10.48 -5.79
N ALA A 144 29.85 -9.42 -5.86
CA ALA A 144 29.83 -8.49 -6.99
C ALA A 144 30.34 -9.13 -8.29
N ASP A 145 31.14 -10.20 -8.19
CA ASP A 145 31.70 -10.93 -9.32
C ASP A 145 30.73 -11.98 -9.89
N LEU A 146 29.62 -12.25 -9.21
CA LEU A 146 28.60 -13.18 -9.69
C LEU A 146 27.82 -12.60 -10.88
N PRO A 147 27.39 -13.42 -11.85
CA PRO A 147 26.39 -13.01 -12.84
C PRO A 147 25.13 -12.45 -12.18
N GLN A 148 24.50 -11.45 -12.81
CA GLN A 148 23.30 -10.78 -12.30
C GLN A 148 22.19 -11.77 -11.93
N GLU A 149 22.00 -12.84 -12.71
CA GLU A 149 21.00 -13.88 -12.42
C GLU A 149 21.23 -14.55 -11.06
N LEU A 150 22.48 -14.86 -10.71
CA LEU A 150 22.81 -15.45 -9.41
C LEU A 150 22.66 -14.44 -8.27
N GLN A 151 23.01 -13.18 -8.51
CA GLN A 151 22.77 -12.09 -7.56
C GLN A 151 21.27 -11.95 -7.25
N ASP A 152 20.43 -11.95 -8.29
CA ASP A 152 18.98 -11.85 -8.17
C ASP A 152 18.39 -13.06 -7.45
N MET A 153 18.87 -14.27 -7.73
CA MET A 153 18.48 -15.49 -7.00
C MET A 153 18.84 -15.39 -5.52
N ILE A 154 20.07 -15.01 -5.19
CA ILE A 154 20.52 -14.86 -3.79
C ILE A 154 19.65 -13.83 -3.07
N LEU A 155 19.38 -12.68 -3.69
CA LEU A 155 18.54 -11.64 -3.10
C LEU A 155 17.11 -12.10 -2.89
N ASN A 156 16.53 -12.79 -3.88
CA ASN A 156 15.18 -13.33 -3.77
C ASN A 156 15.07 -14.38 -2.64
N HIS A 157 16.08 -15.23 -2.47
CA HIS A 157 16.14 -16.18 -1.36
C HIS A 157 16.50 -15.52 -0.01
N SER A 158 17.07 -14.32 -0.02
CA SER A 158 17.53 -13.60 1.16
C SER A 158 16.59 -12.47 1.60
N ARG A 159 15.37 -12.36 1.05
CA ARG A 159 14.43 -11.25 1.37
C ARG A 159 14.15 -11.08 2.86
N ASP A 160 14.12 -12.18 3.61
CA ASP A 160 13.89 -12.16 5.07
C ASP A 160 15.20 -12.04 5.88
N SER A 161 16.34 -11.95 5.22
CA SER A 161 17.64 -11.86 5.88
C SER A 161 17.94 -10.48 6.46
N ILE A 162 18.86 -10.44 7.42
CA ILE A 162 19.43 -9.18 7.94
C ILE A 162 20.18 -8.41 6.86
N LEU A 163 20.81 -9.11 5.91
CA LEU A 163 21.57 -8.50 4.81
C LEU A 163 20.64 -7.69 3.89
N TYR A 164 19.51 -8.28 3.50
CA TYR A 164 18.52 -7.58 2.68
C TYR A 164 17.92 -6.38 3.41
N ARG A 165 17.56 -6.53 4.70
CA ARG A 165 17.13 -5.41 5.56
C ARG A 165 18.17 -4.29 5.58
N TYR A 166 19.44 -4.61 5.73
CA TYR A 166 20.52 -3.63 5.73
C TYR A 166 20.66 -2.90 4.38
N ALA A 167 20.56 -3.62 3.27
CA ALA A 167 20.61 -3.05 1.93
C ALA A 167 19.46 -2.05 1.68
N VAL A 168 18.23 -2.43 2.05
CA VAL A 168 17.05 -1.55 1.96
C VAL A 168 17.23 -0.28 2.79
N ILE A 169 17.82 -0.38 3.99
CA ILE A 169 18.08 0.79 4.84
C ILE A 169 19.10 1.73 4.20
N LEU A 170 20.22 1.20 3.71
CA LEU A 170 21.27 2.03 3.09
C LEU A 170 20.76 2.74 1.84
N GLU A 171 20.01 2.05 0.99
CA GLU A 171 19.43 2.67 -0.19
C GLU A 171 18.39 3.73 0.19
N SER A 172 17.51 3.42 1.15
CA SER A 172 16.51 4.38 1.63
C SER A 172 17.17 5.63 2.21
N ALA A 173 18.24 5.48 3.00
CA ALA A 173 18.99 6.59 3.55
C ALA A 173 19.64 7.44 2.44
N GLY A 174 20.28 6.79 1.46
CA GLY A 174 20.91 7.46 0.33
C GLY A 174 19.91 8.21 -0.57
N ARG A 175 18.72 7.63 -0.81
CA ARG A 175 17.64 8.26 -1.58
C ARG A 175 17.05 9.44 -0.81
N LEU A 176 16.56 9.23 0.41
CA LEU A 176 15.86 10.25 1.20
C LEU A 176 16.77 11.40 1.64
N SER A 177 18.08 11.19 1.74
CA SER A 177 19.04 12.26 2.03
C SER A 177 19.15 13.29 0.91
N LYS A 178 18.98 12.88 -0.35
CA LYS A 178 19.19 13.74 -1.53
C LYS A 178 17.99 14.60 -1.89
N HIS A 179 16.81 14.32 -1.33
CA HIS A 179 15.62 15.13 -1.60
C HIS A 179 15.82 16.56 -1.10
N GLN A 180 15.49 17.53 -1.95
CA GLN A 180 15.40 18.93 -1.55
C GLN A 180 14.20 19.07 -0.60
N SER A 181 14.38 19.83 0.47
CA SER A 181 13.30 20.11 1.41
C SER A 181 12.33 21.08 0.72
N GLU A 182 11.20 20.56 0.27
CA GLU A 182 10.10 21.36 -0.28
C GLU A 182 8.99 21.45 0.76
N GLY A 183 8.41 22.65 0.92
CA GLY A 183 7.27 22.82 1.81
C GLY A 183 6.07 22.01 1.34
N LEU A 184 5.14 21.73 2.27
CA LEU A 184 3.86 21.14 1.90
C LEU A 184 3.09 22.11 0.99
N SER A 185 2.76 21.67 -0.21
CA SER A 185 1.77 22.34 -1.06
C SER A 185 0.52 21.48 -1.21
N GLU A 186 -0.61 22.15 -1.37
CA GLU A 186 -1.90 21.51 -1.53
C GLU A 186 -2.58 22.07 -2.78
N GLU A 187 -3.11 21.18 -3.61
CA GLU A 187 -3.85 21.53 -4.81
C GLU A 187 -5.16 20.78 -4.85
N ALA A 188 -6.22 21.42 -5.37
CA ALA A 188 -7.48 20.71 -5.60
C ALA A 188 -7.22 19.57 -6.58
N PHE A 189 -7.71 18.35 -6.25
CA PHE A 189 -7.46 17.19 -7.09
C PHE A 189 -8.00 17.39 -8.52
N GLU A 190 -9.12 18.09 -8.65
CA GLU A 190 -9.72 18.48 -9.93
C GLU A 190 -8.93 19.53 -10.73
N HIS A 191 -7.83 20.07 -10.23
CA HIS A 191 -6.97 21.00 -10.97
C HIS A 191 -5.62 20.38 -11.36
N VAL A 192 -5.29 19.17 -10.89
CA VAL A 192 -4.03 18.52 -11.27
C VAL A 192 -4.15 17.98 -12.69
N LEU A 193 -3.29 18.47 -13.60
CA LEU A 193 -3.16 17.97 -14.97
C LEU A 193 -2.27 16.75 -15.05
N SER A 194 -1.08 16.87 -14.47
CA SER A 194 -0.10 15.80 -14.49
C SER A 194 0.92 15.96 -13.38
N TRP A 195 1.40 14.83 -12.86
CA TRP A 195 2.50 14.77 -11.91
C TRP A 195 3.17 13.40 -11.99
N SER A 196 4.49 13.36 -11.86
CA SER A 196 5.25 12.12 -11.65
C SER A 196 6.09 12.26 -10.39
N ARG A 197 6.35 11.15 -9.69
CA ARG A 197 7.19 11.14 -8.48
C ARG A 197 8.52 11.86 -8.70
N GLY A 198 8.84 12.81 -7.83
CA GLY A 198 10.04 13.66 -7.93
C GLY A 198 9.89 14.90 -8.81
N GLU A 199 8.78 15.06 -9.53
CA GLU A 199 8.49 16.24 -10.35
C GLU A 199 7.56 17.23 -9.63
N ARG A 200 7.48 18.45 -10.16
CA ARG A 200 6.49 19.46 -9.72
C ARG A 200 5.14 19.21 -10.41
N PRO A 201 4.02 19.40 -9.71
CA PRO A 201 2.70 19.22 -10.32
C PRO A 201 2.44 20.28 -11.38
N ARG A 202 1.81 19.86 -12.48
CA ARG A 202 1.24 20.77 -13.48
C ARG A 202 -0.24 20.93 -13.20
N ILE A 203 -0.71 22.16 -13.14
CA ILE A 203 -2.08 22.52 -12.78
C ILE A 203 -2.80 23.06 -14.01
N VAL A 204 -4.11 22.81 -14.10
CA VAL A 204 -5.01 23.31 -15.13
C VAL A 204 -6.13 24.13 -14.55
N GLY A 205 -6.58 25.12 -15.34
CA GLY A 205 -7.81 25.85 -15.04
C GLY A 205 -9.07 25.04 -15.38
N PRO A 206 -10.26 25.51 -14.94
CA PRO A 206 -11.52 24.78 -15.08
C PRO A 206 -11.85 24.34 -16.51
N LYS A 207 -11.61 25.22 -17.49
CA LYS A 207 -11.89 24.94 -18.91
C LYS A 207 -11.15 23.69 -19.43
N ILE A 208 -9.85 23.58 -19.13
CA ILE A 208 -9.05 22.42 -19.57
C ILE A 208 -9.45 21.17 -18.77
N ALA A 209 -9.86 21.34 -17.50
CA ALA A 209 -10.35 20.24 -16.69
C ALA A 209 -11.63 19.61 -17.27
N GLU A 210 -12.49 20.40 -17.91
CA GLU A 210 -13.67 19.92 -18.64
C GLU A 210 -13.30 19.18 -19.95
N GLU A 211 -12.30 19.68 -20.70
CA GLU A 211 -11.80 19.04 -21.93
C GLU A 211 -11.04 17.72 -21.66
N LEU A 212 -10.48 17.57 -20.45
CA LEU A 212 -9.76 16.38 -19.98
C LEU A 212 -10.45 15.80 -18.74
N PRO A 213 -11.64 15.20 -18.91
CA PRO A 213 -12.55 14.94 -17.81
C PRO A 213 -12.16 13.74 -16.95
N PHE A 214 -11.21 12.91 -17.36
CA PHE A 214 -10.77 11.74 -16.59
C PHE A 214 -9.42 11.99 -15.93
N ILE A 215 -9.25 11.57 -14.69
CA ILE A 215 -7.99 11.62 -13.95
C ILE A 215 -7.57 10.20 -13.61
N ARG A 216 -6.37 9.80 -14.03
CA ARG A 216 -5.78 8.50 -13.72
C ARG A 216 -4.65 8.64 -12.71
N LEU A 217 -4.75 7.88 -11.63
CA LEU A 217 -3.72 7.65 -10.63
C LEU A 217 -3.00 6.34 -10.97
N THR A 218 -1.67 6.35 -10.86
CA THR A 218 -0.84 5.12 -10.85
C THR A 218 -0.16 5.02 -9.51
N ILE A 219 -0.29 3.87 -8.83
CA ILE A 219 0.22 3.63 -7.48
C ILE A 219 1.11 2.38 -7.52
N ASP A 220 2.32 2.46 -6.96
CA ASP A 220 3.25 1.34 -6.81
C ASP A 220 3.55 1.06 -5.33
N TYR A 221 4.51 0.19 -5.03
CA TYR A 221 4.89 -0.17 -3.66
C TYR A 221 5.39 1.01 -2.80
N GLN A 222 5.78 2.13 -3.40
CA GLN A 222 6.21 3.36 -2.71
C GLN A 222 5.06 4.38 -2.57
N GLY A 223 3.85 4.06 -3.02
CA GLY A 223 2.70 4.97 -3.02
C GLY A 223 2.43 5.56 -4.39
N LEU A 224 1.93 6.80 -4.44
CA LEU A 224 1.55 7.42 -5.71
C LEU A 224 2.78 7.63 -6.60
N LYS A 225 2.71 7.13 -7.84
CA LYS A 225 3.79 7.19 -8.84
C LYS A 225 3.52 8.24 -9.90
N LYS A 226 2.27 8.34 -10.36
CA LYS A 226 1.86 9.23 -11.45
C LYS A 226 0.42 9.69 -11.29
N VAL A 227 0.15 10.91 -11.71
CA VAL A 227 -1.17 11.48 -11.96
C VAL A 227 -1.20 11.99 -13.39
N GLU A 228 -2.26 11.72 -14.13
CA GLU A 228 -2.45 12.26 -15.48
C GLU A 228 -3.93 12.45 -15.78
N ARG A 229 -4.24 13.43 -16.63
CA ARG A 229 -5.57 13.57 -17.21
C ARG A 229 -5.68 12.96 -18.58
N LEU A 230 -6.88 12.49 -18.89
CA LEU A 230 -7.23 11.84 -20.15
C LEU A 230 -8.48 12.49 -20.74
N ILE A 231 -8.51 12.59 -22.07
CA ILE A 231 -9.67 13.06 -22.84
C ILE A 231 -10.84 12.08 -22.70
N SER A 232 -10.54 10.78 -22.66
CA SER A 232 -11.52 9.70 -22.58
C SER A 232 -10.96 8.53 -21.76
N LEU A 233 -11.84 7.61 -21.34
CA LEU A 233 -11.39 6.32 -20.82
C LEU A 233 -10.60 5.59 -21.90
N PRO A 234 -9.39 5.06 -21.60
CA PRO A 234 -8.67 4.27 -22.57
C PRO A 234 -9.47 3.01 -22.92
N ALA A 235 -9.33 2.56 -24.16
CA ALA A 235 -9.92 1.29 -24.58
C ALA A 235 -9.43 0.14 -23.69
N PHE A 236 -10.31 -0.84 -23.46
CA PHE A 236 -9.96 -2.02 -22.69
C PHE A 236 -8.72 -2.69 -23.30
N ASP A 237 -7.72 -2.93 -22.46
CA ASP A 237 -6.52 -3.69 -22.78
C ASP A 237 -6.43 -4.84 -21.78
N LYS A 238 -6.04 -6.04 -22.22
CA LYS A 238 -5.84 -7.20 -21.34
C LYS A 238 -4.58 -7.07 -20.48
N GLN A 239 -3.75 -6.05 -20.71
CA GLN A 239 -2.53 -5.84 -19.94
C GLN A 239 -2.83 -5.61 -18.45
N ARG A 240 -2.21 -6.44 -17.60
CA ARG A 240 -2.28 -6.37 -16.14
C ARG A 240 -0.89 -6.21 -15.53
N TYR A 241 -0.84 -5.71 -14.30
CA TYR A 241 0.40 -5.49 -13.57
C TYR A 241 0.30 -5.99 -12.14
N ASP A 242 1.33 -6.72 -11.70
CA ASP A 242 1.38 -7.24 -10.33
C ASP A 242 2.04 -6.24 -9.35
N ASP A 243 2.84 -5.31 -9.86
CA ASP A 243 3.70 -4.38 -9.11
C ASP A 243 3.10 -2.97 -8.93
N LYS A 244 2.03 -2.66 -9.66
CA LYS A 244 1.36 -1.37 -9.63
C LYS A 244 -0.13 -1.51 -9.90
N VAL A 245 -0.87 -0.50 -9.52
CA VAL A 245 -2.31 -0.40 -9.71
C VAL A 245 -2.72 0.99 -10.17
N TYR A 246 -3.95 1.09 -10.63
CA TYR A 246 -4.50 2.24 -11.30
C TYR A 246 -5.86 2.60 -10.74
N SER A 247 -6.18 3.88 -10.67
CA SER A 247 -7.53 4.35 -10.40
C SER A 247 -7.85 5.45 -11.40
N THR A 248 -8.95 5.31 -12.12
CA THR A 248 -9.37 6.26 -13.14
C THR A 248 -10.73 6.82 -12.77
N GLU A 249 -10.78 8.11 -12.51
CA GLU A 249 -11.95 8.80 -11.97
C GLU A 249 -12.40 9.90 -12.91
N HIS A 250 -13.71 10.02 -13.11
CA HIS A 250 -14.28 11.17 -13.82
C HIS A 250 -14.31 12.40 -12.91
N HIS A 251 -13.92 13.58 -13.41
CA HIS A 251 -13.81 14.81 -12.63
C HIS A 251 -15.12 15.20 -11.95
N SER A 252 -16.29 14.89 -12.54
CA SER A 252 -17.59 15.16 -11.90
C SER A 252 -17.80 14.38 -10.60
N ARG A 253 -17.16 13.21 -10.40
CA ARG A 253 -17.18 12.49 -9.11
C ARG A 253 -16.35 13.21 -8.04
N LEU A 254 -15.41 14.04 -8.50
CA LEU A 254 -14.45 14.78 -7.69
C LEU A 254 -14.90 16.22 -7.46
N HIS A 255 -15.82 16.72 -8.28
CA HIS A 255 -16.38 18.05 -8.13
C HIS A 255 -17.12 18.15 -6.78
N ASN A 256 -16.83 19.19 -6.00
CA ASN A 256 -17.31 19.35 -4.61
C ASN A 256 -16.84 18.26 -3.61
N SER A 257 -15.91 17.37 -4.00
CA SER A 257 -15.44 16.28 -3.13
C SER A 257 -14.45 16.73 -2.04
N MET A 258 -14.10 18.03 -1.98
CA MET A 258 -13.05 18.58 -1.10
C MET A 258 -11.75 17.75 -1.13
N ALA A 259 -11.51 17.05 -2.25
CA ALA A 259 -10.37 16.19 -2.46
C ALA A 259 -9.15 17.04 -2.80
N VAL A 260 -8.08 16.86 -2.01
CA VAL A 260 -6.88 17.67 -2.10
C VAL A 260 -5.68 16.76 -2.31
N MET A 261 -4.84 17.12 -3.27
CA MET A 261 -3.55 16.50 -3.49
C MET A 261 -2.51 17.22 -2.65
N GLN A 262 -1.80 16.47 -1.81
CA GLN A 262 -0.72 16.98 -0.96
C GLN A 262 0.62 16.63 -1.62
N PHE A 263 1.48 17.62 -1.83
CA PHE A 263 2.83 17.45 -2.39
C PHE A 263 3.87 17.90 -1.36
N LYS A 264 4.90 17.08 -1.15
CA LYS A 264 6.02 17.40 -0.26
C LYS A 264 7.24 16.54 -0.59
N ASP A 265 8.42 17.15 -0.67
CA ASP A 265 9.71 16.50 -0.97
C ASP A 265 9.67 15.52 -2.16
N GLY A 266 8.92 15.84 -3.22
CA GLY A 266 8.74 14.98 -4.39
C GLY A 266 7.84 13.75 -4.20
N PHE A 267 7.16 13.63 -3.05
CA PHE A 267 6.10 12.66 -2.79
C PHE A 267 4.72 13.29 -2.94
N THR A 268 3.70 12.45 -3.12
CA THR A 268 2.31 12.90 -3.22
C THR A 268 1.34 11.88 -2.65
N ARG A 269 0.25 12.38 -2.08
CA ARG A 269 -0.91 11.58 -1.67
C ARG A 269 -2.21 12.35 -1.85
N LEU A 270 -3.31 11.61 -1.99
CA LEU A 270 -4.66 12.14 -2.05
C LEU A 270 -5.27 12.18 -0.64
N ARG A 271 -5.73 13.36 -0.22
CA ARG A 271 -6.49 13.57 1.00
C ARG A 271 -7.95 13.80 0.67
N THR A 272 -8.79 12.89 1.15
CA THR A 272 -10.25 13.00 1.08
C THR A 272 -10.76 13.42 2.46
N GLN A 273 -11.44 14.56 2.59
CA GLN A 273 -12.03 14.93 3.88
C GLN A 273 -13.18 13.97 4.21
N ASN A 274 -13.50 13.78 5.50
CA ASN A 274 -14.61 12.93 5.96
C ASN A 274 -15.96 13.57 5.52
N ILE A 275 -16.29 13.42 4.25
CA ILE A 275 -17.62 13.70 3.74
C ILE A 275 -18.45 12.50 4.18
N THR A 276 -19.48 12.77 4.97
CA THR A 276 -20.55 11.83 5.35
C THR A 276 -21.27 11.20 4.13
N GLY A 277 -20.89 11.57 2.90
CA GLY A 277 -21.32 10.99 1.62
C GLY A 277 -20.23 10.24 0.82
N TRP A 278 -18.94 10.23 1.23
CA TRP A 278 -17.89 9.46 0.52
C TRP A 278 -18.01 7.95 0.79
N HIS A 279 -18.90 7.49 1.67
CA HIS A 279 -19.14 6.06 1.83
C HIS A 279 -19.51 5.35 0.50
N ASN A 280 -20.01 6.10 -0.49
CA ASN A 280 -20.36 5.61 -1.83
C ASN A 280 -19.34 5.96 -2.93
N ASN A 281 -18.23 6.65 -2.64
CA ASN A 281 -17.30 7.19 -3.65
C ASN A 281 -15.84 6.75 -3.51
N GLN A 282 -15.59 5.58 -2.90
CA GLN A 282 -14.23 5.03 -2.81
C GLN A 282 -13.59 4.95 -4.21
N LEU A 283 -12.29 5.24 -4.27
CA LEU A 283 -11.51 5.10 -5.50
C LEU A 283 -11.61 3.65 -5.97
N GLN A 284 -11.91 3.48 -7.25
CA GLN A 284 -11.86 2.15 -7.85
C GLN A 284 -10.42 1.88 -8.27
N ILE A 285 -9.73 1.01 -7.53
CA ILE A 285 -8.34 0.65 -7.81
C ILE A 285 -8.31 -0.70 -8.54
N TRP A 286 -7.57 -0.78 -9.63
CA TRP A 286 -7.46 -1.93 -10.51
C TRP A 286 -5.99 -2.29 -10.76
N ASP A 287 -5.68 -3.56 -10.98
CA ASP A 287 -4.36 -3.99 -11.48
C ASP A 287 -4.18 -3.77 -13.00
N MET A 288 -5.15 -3.11 -13.64
CA MET A 288 -5.17 -2.80 -15.07
C MET A 288 -5.28 -1.29 -15.31
N PRO A 289 -4.54 -0.72 -16.28
CA PRO A 289 -4.61 0.70 -16.61
C PRO A 289 -5.90 1.10 -17.33
N SER A 290 -6.59 0.13 -17.95
CA SER A 290 -7.84 0.31 -18.70
C SER A 290 -8.81 -0.86 -18.45
N PRO A 291 -9.47 -0.89 -17.28
CA PRO A 291 -10.47 -1.91 -16.97
C PRO A 291 -11.66 -1.89 -17.94
N PRO A 292 -12.40 -3.00 -18.10
CA PRO A 292 -13.64 -3.02 -18.88
C PRO A 292 -14.65 -1.99 -18.37
N SER A 293 -15.23 -1.19 -19.27
CA SER A 293 -16.19 -0.12 -18.95
C SER A 293 -17.43 -0.61 -18.19
N GLU A 294 -17.87 -1.85 -18.42
CA GLU A 294 -19.02 -2.43 -17.72
C GLU A 294 -18.68 -2.81 -16.26
N LEU A 295 -17.43 -3.17 -15.98
CA LEU A 295 -16.99 -3.44 -14.60
C LEU A 295 -16.85 -2.15 -13.78
N PHE A 296 -16.50 -1.02 -14.42
CA PHE A 296 -16.53 0.31 -13.78
C PHE A 296 -17.92 0.66 -13.25
N LYS A 297 -18.99 0.25 -13.95
CA LYS A 297 -20.39 0.47 -13.53
C LYS A 297 -20.81 -0.49 -12.42
N LEU A 298 -20.40 -1.76 -12.50
CA LEU A 298 -20.68 -2.77 -11.46
C LEU A 298 -20.08 -2.38 -10.11
N GLY A 299 -18.85 -1.87 -10.10
CA GLY A 299 -18.21 -1.37 -8.87
C GLY A 299 -18.92 -0.21 -8.18
N GLN A 300 -19.85 0.48 -8.86
CA GLN A 300 -20.66 1.57 -8.28
C GLN A 300 -21.90 1.05 -7.54
N ASN A 301 -22.33 -0.19 -7.82
CA ASN A 301 -23.56 -0.78 -7.28
C ASN A 301 -23.30 -1.87 -6.22
N ILE A 302 -22.02 -2.22 -5.96
CA ILE A 302 -21.67 -3.17 -4.90
C ILE A 302 -21.80 -2.47 -3.54
N HIS A 303 -22.58 -3.08 -2.65
CA HIS A 303 -22.96 -2.55 -1.34
C HIS A 303 -21.71 -2.08 -0.53
N PRO A 304 -21.74 -0.87 0.08
CA PRO A 304 -20.57 -0.23 0.72
C PRO A 304 -20.06 -0.94 1.99
N THR A 305 -20.68 -2.04 2.39
CA THR A 305 -20.30 -2.85 3.56
C THR A 305 -18.94 -3.53 3.36
N PHE A 306 -18.55 -3.78 2.12
CA PHE A 306 -17.26 -4.34 1.76
C PHE A 306 -16.39 -3.28 1.08
N SER A 307 -15.57 -2.62 1.89
CA SER A 307 -14.59 -1.61 1.47
C SER A 307 -13.41 -2.20 0.67
N HIS A 308 -13.68 -3.01 -0.36
CA HIS A 308 -12.62 -3.58 -1.17
C HIS A 308 -12.01 -2.47 -2.02
N GLN A 309 -10.90 -1.91 -1.53
CA GLN A 309 -10.20 -0.80 -2.17
C GLN A 309 -9.58 -1.20 -3.51
N ARG A 310 -9.38 -2.50 -3.77
CA ARG A 310 -8.65 -3.01 -4.95
C ARG A 310 -9.39 -4.17 -5.60
N MET A 311 -9.57 -4.06 -6.90
CA MET A 311 -10.02 -5.10 -7.81
C MET A 311 -8.81 -5.67 -8.55
N THR A 312 -8.74 -6.99 -8.66
CA THR A 312 -7.62 -7.70 -9.30
C THR A 312 -8.15 -8.65 -10.36
N THR A 313 -7.36 -8.88 -11.40
CA THR A 313 -7.73 -9.73 -12.53
C THR A 313 -6.86 -10.99 -12.57
N ILE A 314 -7.48 -12.10 -12.97
CA ILE A 314 -6.81 -13.38 -13.16
C ILE A 314 -6.88 -13.70 -14.66
N ASN A 315 -5.72 -13.92 -15.28
CA ASN A 315 -5.65 -14.41 -16.65
C ASN A 315 -5.88 -15.92 -16.66
N LEU A 316 -7.10 -16.34 -17.00
CA LEU A 316 -7.46 -17.76 -17.00
C LEU A 316 -6.68 -18.58 -18.05
N ASP A 317 -6.13 -17.95 -19.09
CA ASP A 317 -5.33 -18.65 -20.11
C ASP A 317 -3.94 -19.07 -19.58
N ALA A 318 -3.49 -18.49 -18.47
CA ALA A 318 -2.15 -18.68 -17.91
C ALA A 318 -2.14 -19.42 -16.56
N VAL A 319 -3.31 -19.82 -16.04
CA VAL A 319 -3.41 -20.54 -14.78
C VAL A 319 -3.52 -22.05 -14.99
N THR A 320 -2.97 -22.80 -14.04
CA THR A 320 -3.09 -24.27 -13.95
C THR A 320 -4.10 -24.69 -12.87
N GLY A 321 -4.61 -23.73 -12.11
CA GLY A 321 -5.63 -23.94 -11.09
C GLY A 321 -5.87 -22.69 -10.25
N LEU A 322 -6.91 -22.73 -9.43
CA LEU A 322 -7.28 -21.67 -8.49
C LEU A 322 -7.40 -22.24 -7.08
N THR A 323 -6.87 -21.55 -6.08
CA THR A 323 -7.18 -21.85 -4.67
C THR A 323 -8.04 -20.74 -4.09
N PHE A 324 -9.17 -21.11 -3.51
CA PHE A 324 -10.06 -20.22 -2.77
C PHE A 324 -9.82 -20.38 -1.28
N PHE A 325 -9.62 -19.25 -0.59
CA PHE A 325 -9.55 -19.21 0.87
C PHE A 325 -10.90 -18.77 1.42
N ILE A 326 -11.59 -19.65 2.13
CA ILE A 326 -12.96 -19.42 2.59
C ILE A 326 -13.00 -19.40 4.12
N HIS A 327 -13.64 -18.40 4.72
CA HIS A 327 -13.89 -18.32 6.16
C HIS A 327 -15.31 -17.84 6.42
N LYS A 328 -16.09 -18.57 7.24
CA LYS A 328 -17.49 -18.25 7.56
C LYS A 328 -18.31 -17.87 6.32
N ASP A 329 -18.25 -18.74 5.31
CA ASP A 329 -18.96 -18.60 4.04
C ASP A 329 -18.54 -17.41 3.16
N MET A 330 -17.44 -16.73 3.49
CA MET A 330 -16.87 -15.64 2.69
C MET A 330 -15.56 -16.05 2.03
N VAL A 331 -15.43 -15.75 0.73
CA VAL A 331 -14.15 -15.87 0.01
C VAL A 331 -13.25 -14.71 0.45
N MET A 332 -12.19 -15.04 1.18
CA MET A 332 -11.23 -14.09 1.73
C MET A 332 -10.15 -13.71 0.71
N ALA A 333 -9.72 -14.68 -0.10
CA ALA A 333 -8.78 -14.47 -1.20
C ALA A 333 -8.91 -15.59 -2.25
N ILE A 334 -8.41 -15.30 -3.44
CA ILE A 334 -8.24 -16.26 -4.53
C ILE A 334 -6.77 -16.23 -4.95
N HIS A 335 -6.13 -17.40 -5.02
CA HIS A 335 -4.78 -17.55 -5.54
C HIS A 335 -4.81 -18.21 -6.91
N SER A 336 -4.18 -17.57 -7.89
CA SER A 336 -3.99 -18.10 -9.23
C SER A 336 -2.71 -18.94 -9.28
N HIS A 337 -2.84 -20.25 -9.47
CA HIS A 337 -1.69 -21.12 -9.66
C HIS A 337 -1.16 -20.97 -11.08
N THR A 338 0.14 -20.72 -11.21
CA THR A 338 0.86 -20.65 -12.49
C THR A 338 2.15 -21.47 -12.37
N GLU A 339 2.90 -21.61 -13.47
CA GLU A 339 4.23 -22.24 -13.43
C GLU A 339 5.18 -21.58 -12.42
N TYR A 340 5.07 -20.27 -12.25
CA TYR A 340 5.91 -19.47 -11.35
C TYR A 340 5.31 -19.29 -9.95
N ALA A 341 4.01 -19.51 -9.80
CA ALA A 341 3.26 -19.37 -8.55
C ALA A 341 2.50 -20.66 -8.24
N TRP A 342 3.23 -21.75 -8.03
CA TRP A 342 2.62 -23.07 -7.78
C TRP A 342 2.05 -23.22 -6.37
N SER A 343 2.47 -22.39 -5.42
CA SER A 343 2.05 -22.47 -4.01
C SER A 343 1.21 -21.27 -3.57
N ALA A 344 0.03 -21.59 -3.02
CA ALA A 344 -0.88 -20.59 -2.46
C ALA A 344 -0.43 -20.05 -1.07
N LYS A 345 0.66 -20.58 -0.50
CA LYS A 345 1.16 -20.22 0.82
C LYS A 345 1.42 -18.72 0.98
N SER A 346 2.03 -18.08 0.00
CA SER A 346 2.30 -16.64 0.05
C SER A 346 1.03 -15.79 0.08
N THR A 347 -0.07 -16.30 -0.48
CA THR A 347 -1.37 -15.61 -0.43
C THR A 347 -2.04 -15.80 0.91
N PHE A 348 -1.95 -17.01 1.47
CA PHE A 348 -2.42 -17.30 2.83
C PHE A 348 -1.71 -16.46 3.89
N ASP A 349 -0.37 -16.39 3.84
CA ASP A 349 0.43 -15.66 4.83
C ASP A 349 0.16 -14.14 4.81
N ARG A 350 -0.50 -13.62 3.76
CA ARG A 350 -0.93 -12.21 3.65
C ARG A 350 -2.36 -11.94 4.12
N LEU A 351 -3.14 -12.98 4.41
CA LEU A 351 -4.50 -12.79 4.90
C LEU A 351 -4.45 -12.09 6.27
N PRO A 352 -5.33 -11.11 6.53
CA PRO A 352 -5.35 -10.46 7.83
C PRO A 352 -5.69 -11.47 8.92
N ASP A 353 -5.03 -11.35 10.07
CA ASP A 353 -5.42 -12.02 11.30
C ASP A 353 -6.75 -11.43 11.78
N TRP A 354 -7.85 -11.90 11.19
CA TRP A 354 -9.19 -11.52 11.60
C TRP A 354 -9.39 -11.93 13.07
N PRO A 355 -10.13 -11.14 13.89
CA PRO A 355 -10.37 -11.47 15.30
C PRO A 355 -11.18 -12.77 15.37
N GLY A 356 -10.47 -13.88 15.46
CA GLY A 356 -11.01 -15.23 15.27
C GLY A 356 -10.16 -16.01 14.27
N ASP A 357 -9.10 -16.64 14.79
CA ASP A 357 -8.34 -17.75 14.21
C ASP A 357 -8.37 -17.87 12.67
N SER A 358 -7.50 -17.11 11.99
CA SER A 358 -7.19 -17.22 10.55
C SER A 358 -6.84 -18.66 10.11
N ARG A 359 -6.51 -19.52 11.08
CA ARG A 359 -6.28 -20.97 10.92
C ARG A 359 -7.54 -21.80 10.67
N LEU A 360 -8.74 -21.21 10.77
CA LEU A 360 -10.02 -21.85 10.43
C LEU A 360 -10.46 -21.59 8.98
N SER A 361 -9.57 -21.09 8.11
CA SER A 361 -9.89 -20.94 6.70
C SER A 361 -9.81 -22.30 5.98
N THR A 362 -10.83 -22.59 5.19
CA THR A 362 -10.84 -23.75 4.29
C THR A 362 -10.18 -23.36 2.98
N TRP A 363 -9.29 -24.23 2.49
CA TRP A 363 -8.61 -24.06 1.21
C TRP A 363 -9.29 -24.98 0.21
N VAL A 364 -9.84 -24.41 -0.86
CA VAL A 364 -10.46 -25.18 -1.94
C VAL A 364 -9.64 -24.99 -3.20
N TYR A 365 -8.91 -26.04 -3.60
CA TYR A 365 -8.18 -26.05 -4.86
C TYR A 365 -9.06 -26.58 -5.99
N VAL A 366 -9.12 -25.84 -7.08
CA VAL A 366 -9.81 -26.18 -8.32
C VAL A 366 -8.76 -26.24 -9.42
N PRO A 367 -8.43 -27.44 -9.94
CA PRO A 367 -7.52 -27.55 -11.07
C PRO A 367 -8.16 -26.91 -12.32
N LEU A 368 -7.34 -26.27 -13.15
CA LEU A 368 -7.72 -25.71 -14.45
C LEU A 368 -6.65 -26.12 -15.47
N PRO A 369 -6.67 -27.38 -15.95
CA PRO A 369 -5.71 -27.85 -16.93
C PRO A 369 -5.86 -27.10 -18.28
N PRO A 370 -4.79 -27.07 -19.11
CA PRO A 370 -4.84 -26.42 -20.40
C PRO A 370 -6.01 -26.91 -21.27
N GLY A 371 -6.78 -25.97 -21.80
CA GLY A 371 -7.94 -26.25 -22.65
C GLY A 371 -9.28 -26.28 -21.91
N GLU A 372 -9.29 -26.28 -20.58
CA GLU A 372 -10.53 -26.04 -19.82
C GLU A 372 -10.89 -24.56 -19.80
N GLN A 373 -12.19 -24.28 -19.78
CA GLN A 373 -12.73 -22.92 -19.74
C GLN A 373 -13.67 -22.76 -18.56
N LEU A 374 -13.48 -21.68 -17.80
CA LEU A 374 -14.43 -21.26 -16.79
C LEU A 374 -15.63 -20.59 -17.49
N LEU A 375 -16.75 -21.30 -17.62
CA LEU A 375 -17.95 -20.80 -18.30
C LEU A 375 -18.74 -19.78 -17.47
N GLY A 376 -18.56 -19.78 -16.15
CA GLY A 376 -19.21 -18.82 -15.26
C GLY A 376 -18.91 -19.10 -13.79
N PHE A 377 -19.17 -18.10 -12.96
CA PHE A 377 -19.18 -18.20 -11.51
C PHE A 377 -20.51 -17.65 -11.00
N GLY A 378 -21.09 -18.30 -10.00
CA GLY A 378 -22.31 -17.85 -9.34
C GLY A 378 -22.11 -17.90 -7.84
N TYR A 379 -22.82 -17.04 -7.11
CA TYR A 379 -22.95 -17.16 -5.67
C TYR A 379 -24.40 -17.54 -5.36
N GLN A 380 -24.58 -18.48 -4.44
CA GLN A 380 -25.89 -18.79 -3.91
C GLN A 380 -26.06 -18.02 -2.61
N ILE A 381 -26.99 -17.07 -2.57
CA ILE A 381 -27.42 -16.49 -1.30
C ILE A 381 -28.20 -17.59 -0.59
N GLY A 382 -27.70 -18.04 0.56
CA GLY A 382 -28.45 -18.97 1.41
C GLY A 382 -29.84 -18.40 1.71
N PRO A 383 -30.86 -19.25 1.97
CA PRO A 383 -32.20 -18.75 2.26
C PRO A 383 -32.10 -17.72 3.38
N GLU A 384 -32.63 -16.51 3.14
CA GLU A 384 -32.81 -15.51 4.18
C GLU A 384 -33.42 -16.23 5.38
N GLY A 385 -32.75 -16.18 6.52
CA GLY A 385 -33.16 -16.91 7.70
C GLY A 385 -34.59 -16.54 8.07
N GLY A 386 -35.53 -17.39 7.65
CA GLY A 386 -36.87 -17.43 8.22
C GLY A 386 -36.69 -17.60 9.72
N SER A 387 -37.18 -16.62 10.46
CA SER A 387 -37.23 -16.63 11.91
C SER A 387 -37.64 -18.01 12.43
N ARG A 388 -36.78 -18.60 13.26
CA ARG A 388 -37.21 -19.63 14.20
C ARG A 388 -37.87 -19.00 15.40
#